data_AF-A0A0H2RLU1-F1
#
_entry.id   AF-A0A0H2RLU1-F1
#
_cell.length_a   1.000
_cell.length_b   1.000
_cell.length_c   1.000
_cell.angle_alpha   90.00
_cell.angle_beta   90.00
_cell.angle_gamma   90.00
#
_symmetry.space_group_name_H-M   'P 1'
#
loop_
_entity.id
_entity.type
_entity.pdbx_description
1 polymer ?
#
loop_
_entity_poly.entity_id
_entity_poly.type
_entity_poly.pdbx_seq_one_letter_code
_entity_poly.pdbx_strand_id
1 'polypeptide(L)'
;MEALRLPSLEKLTISLGFGDTGDEMDDEAWSSALGQLSIDLMPTHFSESSRLTSLSYLLFLDRDTPLVKRDEVVPNEGWTFYIALDRIFDIQTSEISSWIRVRFIKHSPDLRKHDFRERCHVRELKVFGCDNMRGPDFSEVVSGFQRDFDVWKNIERVTIQGCKNLAYEDVVSIVGEEKLEYLD
;
A
#
# COMPACT_ATOMS: atom_id res chain seq x y z
N MET A 1 -14.02 3.33 16.10
CA MET A 1 -12.99 4.31 16.48
C MET A 1 -13.47 5.74 16.14
N GLU A 2 -14.64 6.17 16.64
CA GLU A 2 -15.27 7.46 16.25
C GLU A 2 -14.88 8.65 17.15
N ALA A 3 -14.18 8.39 18.25
CA ALA A 3 -13.89 9.39 19.29
C ALA A 3 -12.72 10.34 18.94
N LEU A 4 -11.87 9.99 17.96
CA LEU A 4 -10.74 10.81 17.53
C LEU A 4 -11.12 11.54 16.24
N ARG A 5 -11.78 12.70 16.36
CA ARG A 5 -11.90 13.65 15.24
C ARG A 5 -10.62 14.46 15.17
N LEU A 6 -9.82 14.25 14.12
CA LEU A 6 -8.55 14.96 13.90
C LEU A 6 -8.68 15.91 12.70
N PRO A 7 -9.39 17.06 12.84
CA PRO A 7 -9.74 17.95 11.73
C PRO A 7 -8.55 18.70 11.13
N SER A 8 -7.33 18.49 11.62
CA SER A 8 -6.10 19.13 11.11
C SER A 8 -5.04 18.10 10.72
N LEU A 9 -5.44 16.83 10.59
CA LEU A 9 -4.52 15.77 10.18
C LEU A 9 -4.26 15.87 8.67
N GLU A 10 -3.04 16.24 8.32
CA GLU A 10 -2.59 16.34 6.91
C GLU A 10 -1.87 15.07 6.45
N LYS A 11 -1.22 14.37 7.38
CA LYS A 11 -0.43 13.17 7.12
C LYS A 11 -0.81 12.09 8.12
N LEU A 12 -1.06 10.89 7.62
CA LEU A 12 -1.30 9.70 8.43
C LEU A 12 -0.23 8.67 8.13
N THR A 13 0.40 8.14 9.18
CA THR A 13 1.34 7.03 9.08
C THR A 13 0.80 5.88 9.91
N ILE A 14 0.67 4.73 9.28
CA ILE A 14 0.31 3.46 9.93
C ILE A 14 1.54 2.57 9.92
N SER A 15 1.99 2.18 11.10
CA SER A 15 3.18 1.34 11.29
C SER A 15 2.79 0.05 12.00
N LEU A 16 3.07 -1.08 11.38
CA LEU A 16 2.74 -2.41 11.87
C LEU A 16 4.02 -3.24 12.00
N GLY A 17 4.38 -3.57 13.25
CA GLY A 17 5.49 -4.44 13.59
C GLY A 17 5.02 -5.88 13.81
N PHE A 18 5.74 -6.84 13.22
CA PHE A 18 5.43 -8.27 13.31
C PHE A 18 6.55 -8.99 14.07
N GLY A 19 6.28 -9.40 15.31
CA GLY A 19 7.27 -10.04 16.18
C GLY A 19 7.52 -11.52 15.89
N ASP A 20 6.46 -12.27 15.58
CA ASP A 20 6.52 -13.67 15.17
C ASP A 20 5.45 -13.88 14.09
N THR A 21 5.80 -14.59 13.01
CA THR A 21 4.89 -14.88 11.91
C THR A 21 4.09 -16.16 12.12
N GLY A 22 4.35 -16.90 13.22
CA GLY A 22 3.49 -17.93 13.82
C GLY A 22 2.79 -18.91 12.86
N ASP A 23 3.19 -20.18 12.89
CA ASP A 23 2.61 -21.29 12.09
C ASP A 23 1.11 -21.60 12.36
N GLU A 24 0.40 -20.78 13.14
CA GLU A 24 -0.96 -21.08 13.63
C GLU A 24 -2.08 -20.71 12.64
N MET A 25 -1.82 -19.82 11.68
CA MET A 25 -2.81 -19.35 10.70
C MET A 25 -2.31 -19.58 9.28
N ASP A 26 -3.21 -20.03 8.39
CA ASP A 26 -2.91 -20.11 6.97
C ASP A 26 -2.81 -18.72 6.31
N ASP A 27 -2.22 -18.66 5.12
CA ASP A 27 -1.95 -17.42 4.39
C ASP A 27 -3.23 -16.60 4.11
N GLU A 28 -4.36 -17.28 3.88
CA GLU A 28 -5.65 -16.63 3.59
C GLU A 28 -6.23 -15.99 4.84
N ALA A 29 -6.19 -16.70 5.97
CA ALA A 29 -6.61 -16.19 7.26
C ALA A 29 -5.75 -14.99 7.70
N TRP A 30 -4.44 -15.05 7.49
CA TRP A 30 -3.54 -13.92 7.73
C TRP A 30 -3.87 -12.73 6.85
N SER A 31 -4.01 -12.94 5.54
CA SER A 31 -4.35 -11.85 4.60
C SER A 31 -5.70 -11.21 4.93
N SER A 32 -6.69 -12.02 5.32
CA SER A 32 -8.01 -11.55 5.75
C SER A 32 -7.94 -10.72 7.03
N ALA A 33 -7.23 -11.20 8.05
CA ALA A 33 -7.03 -10.47 9.31
C ALA A 33 -6.31 -9.14 9.09
N LEU A 34 -5.27 -9.13 8.26
CA LEU A 34 -4.53 -7.94 7.88
C LEU A 34 -5.36 -6.93 7.09
N GLY A 35 -6.20 -7.42 6.18
CA GLY A 35 -7.16 -6.60 5.47
C GLY A 35 -8.16 -5.93 6.43
N GLN A 36 -8.71 -6.70 7.37
CA GLN A 36 -9.63 -6.16 8.38
C GLN A 36 -8.94 -5.12 9.27
N LEU A 37 -7.70 -5.38 9.71
CA LEU A 37 -6.91 -4.43 10.49
C LEU A 37 -6.69 -3.12 9.72
N SER A 38 -6.29 -3.20 8.45
CA SER A 38 -6.10 -2.03 7.58
C SER A 38 -7.37 -1.19 7.47
N ILE A 39 -8.52 -1.84 7.34
CA ILE A 39 -9.85 -1.20 7.31
C ILE A 39 -10.16 -0.52 8.64
N ASP A 40 -9.90 -1.19 9.77
CA ASP A 40 -10.21 -0.66 11.11
C ASP A 40 -9.30 0.50 11.51
N LEU A 41 -8.07 0.53 10.99
CA LEU A 41 -7.11 1.63 11.14
C LEU A 41 -7.46 2.86 10.28
N MET A 42 -8.48 2.76 9.41
CA MET A 42 -8.99 3.86 8.59
C MET A 42 -10.34 4.38 9.09
N PRO A 43 -10.35 5.44 9.94
CA PRO A 43 -11.56 6.11 10.36
C PRO A 43 -12.43 6.53 9.16
N THR A 44 -13.74 6.25 9.24
CA THR A 44 -14.71 6.55 8.18
C THR A 44 -14.76 8.02 7.80
N HIS A 45 -14.54 8.92 8.77
CA HIS A 45 -14.54 10.36 8.57
C HIS A 45 -13.33 10.88 7.78
N PHE A 46 -12.29 10.08 7.55
CA PHE A 46 -11.17 10.50 6.69
C PHE A 46 -11.58 10.58 5.21
N SER A 47 -12.58 9.80 4.80
CA SER A 47 -13.14 9.89 3.44
C SER A 47 -13.86 11.21 3.14
N GLU A 48 -14.14 12.01 4.17
CA GLU A 48 -14.74 13.34 4.11
C GLU A 48 -13.74 14.46 4.43
N SER A 49 -12.50 14.11 4.78
CA SER A 49 -11.47 15.07 5.20
C SER A 49 -10.57 15.45 4.04
N SER A 50 -10.84 16.61 3.43
CA SER A 50 -10.01 17.18 2.36
C SER A 50 -8.61 17.62 2.79
N ARG A 51 -8.30 17.58 4.09
CA ARG A 51 -7.00 17.98 4.64
C ARG A 51 -5.99 16.85 4.64
N LEU A 52 -6.44 15.60 4.72
CA LEU A 52 -5.53 14.46 4.74
C LEU A 52 -5.03 14.24 3.31
N THR A 53 -3.78 14.65 3.04
CA THR A 53 -3.17 14.62 1.71
C THR A 53 -2.14 13.52 1.54
N SER A 54 -1.64 12.96 2.65
CA SER A 54 -0.61 11.93 2.61
C SER A 54 -0.93 10.77 3.53
N LEU A 55 -0.71 9.56 3.02
CA LEU A 55 -0.87 8.31 3.73
C LEU A 55 0.36 7.45 3.53
N SER A 56 0.90 6.93 4.63
CA SER A 56 2.06 6.04 4.63
C SER A 56 1.74 4.75 5.38
N TYR A 57 2.03 3.61 4.75
CA TYR A 57 1.99 2.30 5.38
C TYR A 57 3.40 1.76 5.52
N LEU A 58 3.77 1.41 6.75
CA LEU A 58 5.06 0.86 7.12
C LEU A 58 4.86 -0.50 7.79
N LEU A 59 5.06 -1.58 7.05
CA LEU A 59 4.99 -2.94 7.57
C LEU A 59 6.42 -3.46 7.71
N PHE A 60 6.80 -3.87 8.91
CA PHE A 60 8.16 -4.33 9.20
C PHE A 60 8.15 -5.53 10.15
N LEU A 61 9.17 -6.39 10.03
CA LEU A 61 9.43 -7.46 10.99
C LEU A 61 10.08 -6.84 12.23
N ASP A 62 9.38 -6.90 13.37
CA ASP A 62 9.86 -6.41 14.65
C ASP A 62 10.66 -7.51 15.35
N ARG A 63 11.83 -7.83 14.77
CA ARG A 63 12.74 -8.85 15.30
C ARG A 63 13.76 -8.19 16.22
N ASP A 64 13.87 -8.69 17.45
CA ASP A 64 14.89 -8.29 18.44
C ASP A 64 16.35 -8.49 17.96
N THR A 65 16.53 -9.25 16.87
CA THR A 65 17.85 -9.49 16.26
C THR A 65 17.96 -8.71 14.94
N PRO A 66 18.93 -7.80 14.80
CA PRO A 66 19.20 -7.17 13.50
C PRO A 66 19.52 -8.26 12.47
N LEU A 67 18.98 -8.11 11.25
CA LEU A 67 19.26 -8.95 10.09
C LEU A 67 20.74 -8.80 9.65
N VAL A 68 21.68 -9.25 10.49
CA VAL A 68 23.13 -9.15 10.25
C VAL A 68 23.61 -10.24 9.28
N LYS A 69 22.75 -11.18 8.92
CA LYS A 69 23.02 -12.13 7.83
C LYS A 69 22.34 -11.64 6.57
N ARG A 70 23.16 -11.12 5.64
CA ARG A 70 22.78 -10.67 4.28
C ARG A 70 22.04 -11.70 3.42
N ASP A 71 21.79 -12.90 3.94
CA ASP A 71 21.18 -14.04 3.24
C ASP A 71 19.96 -14.62 4.00
N GLU A 72 19.50 -14.01 5.09
CA GLU A 72 18.19 -14.39 5.65
C GLU A 72 17.11 -13.88 4.71
N VAL A 73 16.65 -14.80 3.85
CA VAL A 73 15.48 -14.65 2.99
C VAL A 73 14.36 -14.08 3.84
N VAL A 74 13.97 -12.83 3.56
CA VAL A 74 12.74 -12.27 4.13
C VAL A 74 11.64 -13.27 3.80
N PRO A 75 10.91 -13.81 4.79
CA PRO A 75 9.93 -14.86 4.54
C PRO A 75 9.01 -14.43 3.41
N ASN A 76 8.99 -15.18 2.31
CA ASN A 76 8.03 -14.99 1.23
C ASN A 76 6.75 -15.71 1.64
N GLU A 77 6.16 -15.24 2.73
CA GLU A 77 4.87 -15.70 3.23
C GLU A 77 3.82 -15.22 2.21
N GLY A 78 2.87 -16.07 1.84
CA GLY A 78 1.87 -15.75 0.81
C GLY A 78 0.92 -14.62 1.17
N TRP A 79 1.19 -13.90 2.25
CA TRP A 79 0.36 -12.91 2.89
C TRP A 79 0.21 -11.68 2.01
N THR A 80 -1.00 -11.14 1.99
CA THR A 80 -1.34 -9.91 1.30
C THR A 80 -1.96 -8.93 2.27
N PHE A 81 -1.35 -7.75 2.38
CA PHE A 81 -1.91 -6.62 3.07
C PHE A 81 -2.85 -5.86 2.13
N TYR A 82 -4.14 -5.82 2.46
CA TYR A 82 -5.13 -5.12 1.65
C TYR A 82 -5.32 -3.67 2.09
N ILE A 83 -5.24 -2.72 1.16
CA ILE A 83 -5.49 -1.29 1.41
C ILE A 83 -6.81 -0.88 0.75
N ALA A 84 -7.77 -0.43 1.55
CA ALA A 84 -9.07 0.03 1.06
C ALA A 84 -8.97 1.47 0.49
N LEU A 85 -8.69 1.60 -0.81
CA LEU A 85 -8.45 2.91 -1.44
C LEU A 85 -9.72 3.80 -1.44
N ASP A 86 -10.91 3.20 -1.35
CA ASP A 86 -12.20 3.90 -1.30
C ASP A 86 -12.53 4.53 0.06
N ARG A 87 -11.61 4.42 1.03
CA ARG A 87 -11.69 5.16 2.29
C ARG A 87 -10.85 6.43 2.30
N ILE A 88 -10.08 6.69 1.24
CA ILE A 88 -9.00 7.70 1.23
C ILE A 88 -8.98 8.51 -0.07
N PHE A 89 -10.13 9.07 -0.44
CA PHE A 89 -10.29 9.81 -1.70
C PHE A 89 -9.39 11.05 -1.81
N ASP A 90 -9.19 11.80 -0.75
CA ASP A 90 -8.47 13.08 -0.79
C ASP A 90 -6.94 12.95 -0.68
N ILE A 91 -6.42 11.74 -0.51
CA ILE A 91 -4.97 11.49 -0.48
C ILE A 91 -4.37 11.83 -1.84
N GLN A 92 -3.31 12.62 -1.83
CA GLN A 92 -2.51 12.96 -3.01
C GLN A 92 -1.28 12.06 -3.13
N THR A 93 -0.65 11.74 -2.00
CA THR A 93 0.55 10.89 -1.94
C THR A 93 0.30 9.65 -1.10
N SER A 94 0.44 8.48 -1.71
CA SER A 94 0.41 7.19 -1.03
C SER A 94 1.81 6.61 -0.97
N GLU A 95 2.29 6.27 0.23
CA GLU A 95 3.61 5.71 0.45
C GLU A 95 3.48 4.30 1.06
N ILE A 96 4.21 3.33 0.52
CA ILE A 96 4.16 1.92 0.93
C ILE A 96 5.59 1.44 1.17
N SER A 97 5.81 0.90 2.37
CA SER A 97 6.94 0.04 2.70
C SER A 97 6.41 -1.24 3.31
N SER A 98 6.74 -2.38 2.72
CA SER A 98 6.21 -3.66 3.15
C SER A 98 7.13 -4.81 2.77
N TRP A 99 7.30 -5.73 3.72
CA TRP A 99 7.97 -7.00 3.49
C TRP A 99 7.01 -8.11 3.01
N ILE A 100 5.70 -7.87 3.04
CA ILE A 100 4.66 -8.75 2.44
C ILE A 100 4.02 -8.11 1.22
N ARG A 101 3.23 -8.88 0.46
CA ARG A 101 2.51 -8.34 -0.70
C ARG A 101 1.52 -7.28 -0.27
N VAL A 102 1.29 -6.28 -1.12
CA VAL A 102 0.30 -5.24 -0.90
C VAL A 102 -0.67 -5.24 -2.07
N ARG A 103 -1.96 -5.09 -1.80
CA ARG A 103 -2.98 -4.95 -2.84
C ARG A 103 -4.00 -3.89 -2.45
N PHE A 104 -4.34 -3.02 -3.39
CA PHE A 104 -5.45 -2.10 -3.22
C PHE A 104 -6.78 -2.81 -3.50
N ILE A 105 -7.76 -2.62 -2.62
CA ILE A 105 -9.09 -3.21 -2.73
C ILE A 105 -10.15 -2.14 -2.59
N LYS A 106 -11.33 -2.44 -3.15
CA LYS A 106 -12.53 -1.65 -2.98
C LYS A 106 -13.37 -2.28 -1.88
N HIS A 107 -13.53 -1.58 -0.76
CA HIS A 107 -14.27 -2.09 0.39
C HIS A 107 -15.79 -1.91 0.24
N SER A 108 -16.23 -0.77 -0.29
CA SER A 108 -17.65 -0.45 -0.51
C SER A 108 -18.14 -1.06 -1.82
N PRO A 109 -19.05 -2.05 -1.80
CA PRO A 109 -19.56 -2.68 -3.01
C PRO A 109 -20.36 -1.70 -3.89
N ASP A 110 -21.02 -0.72 -3.27
CA ASP A 110 -21.97 0.18 -3.94
C ASP A 110 -21.32 1.34 -4.71
N LEU A 111 -20.07 1.67 -4.39
CA LEU A 111 -19.38 2.79 -5.02
C LEU A 111 -19.08 2.48 -6.49
N ARG A 112 -19.57 3.26 -7.45
CA ARG A 112 -19.27 2.96 -8.86
C ARG A 112 -17.86 3.43 -9.21
N LYS A 113 -17.23 2.80 -10.20
CA LYS A 113 -15.89 3.19 -10.68
C LYS A 113 -15.82 4.67 -11.07
N HIS A 114 -16.89 5.18 -11.69
CA HIS A 114 -16.99 6.59 -12.07
C HIS A 114 -16.94 7.51 -10.84
N ASP A 115 -17.73 7.21 -9.81
CA ASP A 115 -17.79 7.99 -8.57
C ASP A 115 -16.42 8.00 -7.86
N PHE A 116 -15.71 6.86 -7.91
CA PHE A 116 -14.35 6.76 -7.39
C PHE A 116 -13.39 7.66 -8.15
N ARG A 117 -13.40 7.58 -9.49
CA ARG A 117 -12.49 8.33 -10.36
C ARG A 117 -12.62 9.84 -10.19
N GLU A 118 -13.82 10.34 -9.96
CA GLU A 118 -14.08 11.77 -9.74
C GLU A 118 -13.60 12.25 -8.38
N ARG A 119 -13.58 11.38 -7.37
CA ARG A 119 -13.25 11.73 -5.98
C ARG A 119 -11.81 11.44 -5.61
N CYS A 120 -11.18 10.45 -6.24
CA CYS A 120 -9.82 10.03 -5.89
C CYS A 120 -8.77 11.02 -6.44
N HIS A 121 -7.98 11.55 -5.51
CA HIS A 121 -7.00 12.61 -5.76
C HIS A 121 -5.56 12.11 -5.73
N VAL A 122 -5.33 10.79 -5.67
CA VAL A 122 -3.97 10.24 -5.64
C VAL A 122 -3.24 10.63 -6.93
N ARG A 123 -2.09 11.29 -6.77
CA ARG A 123 -1.18 11.72 -7.84
C ARG A 123 0.16 11.03 -7.77
N GLU A 124 0.56 10.62 -6.57
CA GLU A 124 1.89 10.05 -6.33
C GLU A 124 1.78 8.73 -5.57
N LEU A 125 2.47 7.71 -6.08
CA LEU A 125 2.66 6.42 -5.43
C LEU A 125 4.15 6.25 -5.14
N LYS A 126 4.53 6.09 -3.87
CA LYS A 126 5.89 5.77 -3.47
C LYS A 126 5.96 4.36 -2.90
N VAL A 127 6.88 3.56 -3.42
CA VAL A 127 7.16 2.21 -2.94
C VAL A 127 8.62 2.18 -2.49
N PHE A 128 8.86 1.93 -1.21
CA PHE A 128 10.20 2.01 -0.64
C PHE A 128 10.50 0.86 0.32
N GLY A 129 11.71 0.30 0.23
CA GLY A 129 12.13 -0.79 1.13
C GLY A 129 11.29 -2.07 0.99
N CYS A 130 10.64 -2.28 -0.16
CA CYS A 130 9.80 -3.45 -0.41
C CYS A 130 10.63 -4.61 -0.95
N ASP A 131 11.52 -5.16 -0.11
CA ASP A 131 12.52 -6.14 -0.54
C ASP A 131 11.92 -7.42 -1.10
N ASN A 132 10.71 -7.80 -0.72
CA ASN A 132 10.03 -8.99 -1.26
C ASN A 132 9.19 -8.74 -2.50
N MET A 133 8.95 -7.49 -2.86
CA MET A 133 8.12 -7.16 -4.01
C MET A 133 8.85 -7.46 -5.31
N ARG A 134 8.20 -8.23 -6.20
CA ARG A 134 8.68 -8.50 -7.56
C ARG A 134 7.76 -7.86 -8.59
N GLY A 135 8.16 -7.88 -9.86
CA GLY A 135 7.37 -7.36 -10.98
C GLY A 135 5.89 -7.79 -10.96
N PRO A 136 5.55 -9.08 -10.79
CA PRO A 136 4.16 -9.53 -10.71
C PRO A 136 3.38 -8.94 -9.52
N ASP A 137 3.99 -8.84 -8.35
CA ASP A 137 3.34 -8.28 -7.15
C ASP A 137 3.07 -6.77 -7.35
N PHE A 138 4.04 -6.06 -7.91
CA PHE A 138 3.90 -4.64 -8.24
C PHE A 138 2.89 -4.39 -9.37
N SER A 139 2.81 -5.29 -10.34
CA SER A 139 1.81 -5.24 -11.41
C SER A 139 0.39 -5.36 -10.85
N GLU A 140 0.17 -6.16 -9.80
CA GLU A 140 -1.13 -6.22 -9.10
C GLU A 140 -1.46 -4.91 -8.38
N VAL A 141 -0.46 -4.26 -7.76
CA VAL A 141 -0.63 -2.91 -7.16
C VAL A 141 -1.12 -1.92 -8.21
N VAL A 142 -0.43 -1.83 -9.35
CA VAL A 142 -0.78 -0.92 -10.45
C VAL A 142 -2.11 -1.31 -11.09
N SER A 143 -2.38 -2.60 -11.24
CA SER A 143 -3.64 -3.13 -11.78
C SER A 143 -4.85 -2.72 -10.94
N GLY A 144 -4.71 -2.62 -9.62
CA GLY A 144 -5.75 -2.06 -8.75
C GLY A 144 -6.15 -0.65 -9.20
N PHE A 145 -5.17 0.27 -9.30
CA PHE A 145 -5.42 1.65 -9.76
C PHE A 145 -5.98 1.73 -11.19
N GLN A 146 -5.55 0.84 -12.08
CA GLN A 146 -6.00 0.81 -13.48
C GLN A 146 -7.40 0.22 -13.64
N ARG A 147 -7.62 -1.00 -13.15
CA ARG A 147 -8.82 -1.79 -13.45
C ARG A 147 -9.90 -1.59 -12.42
N ASP A 148 -9.56 -1.55 -11.14
CA ASP A 148 -10.56 -1.55 -10.08
C ASP A 148 -11.08 -0.15 -9.80
N PHE A 149 -10.22 0.86 -9.97
CA PHE A 149 -10.51 2.26 -9.65
C PHE A 149 -10.56 3.22 -10.84
N ASP A 150 -10.00 2.88 -12.00
CA ASP A 150 -9.87 3.78 -13.19
C ASP A 150 -9.20 5.13 -12.87
N VAL A 151 -8.19 5.13 -11.99
CA VAL A 151 -7.46 6.35 -11.56
C VAL A 151 -5.99 6.35 -11.96
N TRP A 152 -5.48 5.31 -12.61
CA TRP A 152 -4.08 5.28 -13.03
C TRP A 152 -3.67 6.47 -13.92
N LYS A 153 -4.61 7.02 -14.70
CA LYS A 153 -4.38 8.23 -15.51
C LYS A 153 -4.14 9.48 -14.65
N ASN A 154 -4.64 9.48 -13.42
CA ASN A 154 -4.48 10.57 -12.46
C ASN A 154 -3.13 10.52 -11.74
N ILE A 155 -2.48 9.34 -11.69
CA ILE A 155 -1.13 9.17 -11.14
C ILE A 155 -0.13 9.85 -12.09
N GLU A 156 0.58 10.83 -11.56
CA GLU A 156 1.58 11.64 -12.25
C GLU A 156 2.99 11.09 -12.01
N ARG A 157 3.22 10.48 -10.84
CA ARG A 157 4.55 10.02 -10.44
C ARG A 157 4.47 8.71 -9.66
N VAL A 158 5.40 7.82 -9.96
CA VAL A 158 5.65 6.60 -9.22
C VAL A 158 7.11 6.57 -8.81
N THR A 159 7.39 6.57 -7.52
CA THR A 159 8.75 6.49 -7.00
C THR A 159 9.01 5.09 -6.47
N ILE A 160 10.06 4.43 -6.96
CA ILE A 160 10.56 3.17 -6.42
C ILE A 160 11.90 3.43 -5.76
N GLN A 161 12.06 3.06 -4.49
CA GLN A 161 13.30 3.27 -3.76
C GLN A 161 13.72 2.05 -2.95
N GLY A 162 14.96 1.59 -3.09
CA GLY A 162 15.51 0.52 -2.26
C GLY A 162 14.66 -0.76 -2.21
N CYS A 163 14.09 -1.18 -3.35
CA CYS A 163 13.28 -2.41 -3.47
C CYS A 163 14.10 -3.48 -4.19
N LYS A 164 14.91 -4.26 -3.45
CA LYS A 164 15.98 -5.09 -4.02
C LYS A 164 15.55 -6.10 -5.09
N ASN A 165 14.35 -6.67 -4.96
CA ASN A 165 13.86 -7.72 -5.86
C ASN A 165 12.93 -7.19 -6.98
N LEU A 166 12.73 -5.88 -7.05
CA LEU A 166 11.89 -5.24 -8.05
C LEU A 166 12.79 -4.65 -9.15
N ALA A 167 13.02 -5.42 -10.21
CA ALA A 167 13.94 -5.02 -11.28
C ALA A 167 13.44 -3.77 -12.04
N TYR A 168 14.36 -2.89 -12.42
CA TYR A 168 14.06 -1.66 -13.16
C TYR A 168 13.26 -1.96 -14.44
N GLU A 169 13.64 -3.00 -15.20
CA GLU A 169 12.98 -3.37 -16.45
C GLU A 169 11.52 -3.78 -16.24
N ASP A 170 11.23 -4.49 -15.14
CA ASP A 170 9.87 -4.86 -14.76
C ASP A 170 9.06 -3.59 -14.46
N VAL A 171 9.61 -2.68 -13.65
CA VAL A 171 8.92 -1.43 -13.26
C VAL A 171 8.63 -0.56 -14.46
N VAL A 172 9.62 -0.36 -15.35
CA VAL A 172 9.44 0.42 -16.58
C VAL A 172 8.32 -0.18 -17.44
N SER A 173 8.29 -1.51 -17.59
CA SER A 173 7.25 -2.18 -18.37
C SER A 173 5.83 -2.00 -17.81
N ILE A 174 5.71 -1.86 -16.48
CA ILE A 174 4.43 -1.71 -15.77
C ILE A 174 3.98 -0.25 -15.73
N VAL A 175 4.90 0.67 -15.46
CA VAL A 175 4.61 2.08 -15.14
C VAL A 175 4.74 3.00 -16.34
N GLY A 176 5.69 2.72 -17.23
CA GLY A 176 6.18 3.66 -18.25
C GLY A 176 7.31 4.54 -17.71
N GLU A 177 8.30 4.86 -18.55
CA GLU A 177 9.43 5.72 -18.17
C GLU A 177 8.98 7.13 -17.80
N GLU A 178 7.86 7.61 -18.36
CA GLU A 178 7.42 8.99 -18.19
C GLU A 178 6.90 9.32 -16.79
N LYS A 179 6.42 8.31 -16.06
CA LYS A 179 5.91 8.45 -14.69
C LYS A 179 6.90 7.98 -13.63
N LEU A 180 7.97 7.29 -14.04
CA LEU A 180 8.84 6.56 -13.14
C LEU A 180 9.98 7.44 -12.60
N GLU A 181 10.13 7.46 -11.28
CA GLU A 181 11.31 7.93 -10.57
C GLU A 181 11.91 6.73 -9.83
N TYR A 182 12.95 6.12 -10.40
CA TYR A 182 13.60 4.94 -9.83
C TYR A 182 14.90 5.34 -9.13
N LEU A 183 14.98 5.07 -7.83
CA LEU A 183 16.06 5.48 -6.92
C LEU A 183 16.69 4.24 -6.28
N ASP A 184 17.80 3.76 -6.84
CA ASP A 184 18.59 2.66 -6.25
C ASP A 184 19.27 3.05 -4.93
#